data_AF-A0A6P2CVS9-F1
#
_entry.id   AF-A0A6P2CVS9-F1
#
_cell.length_a   1.000
_cell.length_b   1.000
_cell.length_c   1.000
_cell.angle_alpha   90.00
_cell.angle_beta   90.00
_cell.angle_gamma   90.00
#
_symmetry.space_group_name_H-M   'P 1'
#
loop_
_entity.id
_entity.type
_entity.pdbx_description
1 polymer ?
#
loop_
_entity_poly.entity_id
_entity_poly.type
_entity_poly.pdbx_seq_one_letter_code
_entity_poly.pdbx_strand_id
1 'polypeptide(L)'
;MVTSGGSNTGSSHSYSSGGTGPGQHTRESSSGHNDNWSQVGRRLLKPDEVLNLDPRTAITFAPGVPPIMTRLLRYYEERFLGRTPGFVRRMAAALNTLTRDLAILTLTILFALAVSEKRKATKFGPGGPVARTGSPEPGTSIRSPLSRSGRDSWRKYRTG
;
A
#
# COMPACT_ATOMS: atom_id res chain seq x y z
N MET A 1 -27.86 -6.20 1.57
CA MET A 1 -28.23 -5.31 0.45
C MET A 1 -27.07 -4.38 0.20
N VAL A 2 -26.62 -4.25 -1.04
CA VAL A 2 -25.53 -3.33 -1.40
C VAL A 2 -26.17 -2.12 -2.06
N THR A 3 -25.84 -0.97 -1.51
CA THR A 3 -26.44 0.32 -1.83
C THR A 3 -25.58 0.97 -2.90
N SER A 4 -26.16 1.39 -4.03
CA SER A 4 -25.45 2.24 -5.01
C SER A 4 -24.88 3.49 -4.34
N GLY A 5 -23.76 4.01 -4.85
CA GLY A 5 -23.09 5.18 -4.28
C GLY A 5 -22.44 6.05 -5.36
N GLY A 6 -22.10 7.28 -4.98
CA GLY A 6 -21.39 8.22 -5.85
C GLY A 6 -20.44 9.06 -5.02
N SER A 7 -19.30 9.43 -5.60
CA SER A 7 -18.31 10.33 -4.99
C SER A 7 -17.97 11.44 -5.99
N ASN A 8 -18.22 12.68 -5.60
CA ASN A 8 -17.90 13.86 -6.38
C ASN A 8 -16.86 14.68 -5.63
N THR A 9 -15.71 14.90 -6.26
CA THR A 9 -14.65 15.78 -5.75
C THR A 9 -14.35 16.84 -6.79
N GLY A 10 -14.49 18.10 -6.40
CA GLY A 10 -14.16 19.24 -7.23
C GLY A 10 -13.26 20.20 -6.48
N SER A 11 -12.31 20.80 -7.20
CA SER A 11 -11.52 21.93 -6.71
C SER A 11 -11.68 23.10 -7.66
N SER A 12 -12.00 24.26 -7.11
CA SER A 12 -12.04 25.54 -7.81
C SER A 12 -10.97 26.45 -7.24
N HIS A 13 -10.14 27.01 -8.11
CA HIS A 13 -9.19 28.05 -7.75
C HIS A 13 -9.49 29.31 -8.58
N SER A 14 -9.89 30.36 -7.87
CA SER A 14 -10.04 31.71 -8.41
C SER A 14 -8.89 32.56 -7.90
N TYR A 15 -8.09 33.12 -8.81
CA TYR A 15 -7.11 34.13 -8.45
C TYR A 15 -7.48 35.46 -9.11
N SER A 16 -7.72 36.48 -8.28
CA SER A 16 -7.82 37.86 -8.71
C SER A 16 -6.48 38.54 -8.41
N SER A 17 -5.69 38.89 -9.42
CA SER A 17 -4.56 39.78 -9.20
C SER A 17 -5.11 41.19 -8.95
N GLY A 18 -5.03 41.65 -7.70
CA GLY A 18 -5.51 42.96 -7.28
C GLY A 18 -4.73 44.09 -7.96
N GLY A 19 -5.38 44.75 -8.91
CA GLY A 19 -4.95 46.03 -9.47
C GLY A 19 -6.21 46.87 -9.66
N THR A 20 -6.27 48.01 -8.98
CA THR A 20 -7.39 48.97 -9.02
C THR A 20 -7.35 49.72 -10.36
N GLY A 21 -7.77 49.07 -11.44
CA GLY A 21 -7.77 49.65 -12.78
C GLY A 21 -8.74 48.97 -13.74
N PRO A 22 -9.24 49.69 -14.77
CA PRO A 22 -10.17 49.16 -15.75
C PRO A 22 -9.42 48.19 -16.70
N GLY A 23 -9.39 46.90 -16.32
CA GLY A 23 -8.72 45.84 -17.08
C GLY A 23 -8.46 44.56 -16.28
N GLN A 24 -9.23 44.32 -15.21
CA GLN A 24 -8.98 43.22 -14.30
C GLN A 24 -9.36 41.88 -14.94
N HIS A 25 -8.36 41.05 -15.25
CA HIS A 25 -8.55 39.71 -15.80
C HIS A 25 -8.66 38.67 -14.67
N THR A 26 -9.88 38.22 -14.38
CA THR A 26 -10.11 37.07 -13.51
C THR A 26 -9.88 35.80 -14.32
N ARG A 27 -8.98 34.92 -13.86
CA ARG A 27 -8.82 33.57 -14.42
C ARG A 27 -9.32 32.57 -13.39
N GLU A 28 -10.36 31.85 -13.78
CA GLU A 28 -10.98 30.81 -12.98
C GLU A 28 -10.64 29.46 -13.61
N SER A 29 -10.16 28.52 -12.80
CA SER A 29 -9.97 27.13 -13.22
C SER A 29 -10.65 26.22 -12.22
N SER A 30 -11.60 25.45 -12.73
CA SER A 30 -12.31 24.42 -11.97
C SER A 30 -12.07 23.06 -12.61
N SER A 31 -11.74 22.08 -11.80
CA SER A 31 -11.73 20.67 -12.21
C SER A 31 -12.61 19.87 -11.27
N GLY A 32 -13.45 19.01 -11.84
CA GLY A 32 -14.38 18.15 -11.11
C GLY A 32 -14.27 16.72 -11.61
N HIS A 33 -14.29 15.77 -10.68
CA HIS A 33 -14.32 14.35 -10.95
C HIS A 33 -15.49 13.71 -10.19
N ASN A 34 -16.34 13.01 -10.92
CA ASN A 34 -17.53 12.38 -10.38
C ASN A 34 -17.53 10.89 -10.72
N ASP A 35 -17.45 10.05 -9.70
CA ASP A 35 -17.50 8.60 -9.78
C ASP A 35 -18.83 8.10 -9.24
N ASN A 36 -19.73 7.68 -10.15
CA ASN A 36 -20.98 7.05 -9.79
C ASN A 36 -20.89 5.54 -10.03
N TRP A 37 -21.24 4.74 -9.03
CA TRP A 37 -21.29 3.29 -9.15
C TRP A 37 -22.66 2.75 -8.71
N SER A 38 -23.20 1.84 -9.49
CA SER A 38 -24.43 1.13 -9.17
C SER A 38 -24.21 -0.37 -9.36
N GLN A 39 -24.78 -1.18 -8.47
CA GLN A 39 -24.66 -2.62 -8.61
C GLN A 39 -25.76 -3.12 -9.56
N VAL A 40 -25.37 -3.36 -10.81
CA VAL A 40 -26.24 -4.04 -11.78
C VAL A 40 -25.93 -5.53 -11.72
N GLY A 41 -26.96 -6.34 -11.43
CA GLY A 41 -26.89 -7.80 -11.51
C GLY A 41 -26.78 -8.26 -12.97
N ARG A 42 -25.62 -8.05 -13.60
CA ARG A 42 -25.33 -8.58 -14.94
C ARG A 42 -24.74 -9.98 -14.81
N ARG A 43 -25.09 -10.87 -15.74
CA ARG A 43 -24.36 -12.12 -15.90
C ARG A 43 -22.89 -11.78 -16.16
N LEU A 44 -21.97 -12.53 -15.56
CA LEU A 44 -20.53 -12.26 -15.65
C LEU A 44 -20.04 -12.23 -17.11
N LEU A 45 -20.59 -13.13 -17.94
CA LEU A 45 -20.36 -13.18 -19.38
C LEU A 45 -21.67 -13.54 -20.07
N LYS A 46 -22.03 -12.80 -21.12
CA LYS A 46 -23.08 -13.22 -22.06
C LYS A 46 -22.51 -14.24 -23.05
N PRO A 47 -23.31 -15.17 -23.58
CA PRO A 47 -22.85 -16.09 -24.62
C PRO A 47 -22.24 -15.36 -25.82
N ASP A 48 -22.85 -14.24 -26.22
CA ASP A 48 -22.38 -13.39 -27.32
C ASP A 48 -21.02 -12.72 -27.04
N GLU A 49 -20.75 -12.38 -25.78
CA GLU A 49 -19.45 -11.82 -25.35
C GLU A 49 -18.36 -12.89 -25.36
N VAL A 50 -18.70 -14.16 -25.09
CA VAL A 50 -17.77 -15.29 -25.18
C VAL A 50 -17.44 -15.62 -26.63
N LEU A 51 -18.41 -15.54 -27.53
CA LEU A 51 -18.21 -15.77 -28.97
C LEU A 51 -17.37 -14.68 -29.63
N ASN A 52 -17.52 -13.43 -29.18
CA ASN A 52 -16.73 -12.29 -29.66
C ASN A 52 -15.42 -12.08 -28.87
N LEU A 53 -15.09 -12.98 -27.94
CA LEU A 53 -13.83 -12.90 -27.20
C LEU A 53 -12.66 -13.14 -28.18
N ASP A 54 -11.57 -12.38 -28.02
CA ASP A 54 -10.35 -12.60 -28.81
C ASP A 54 -9.94 -14.07 -28.69
N PRO A 55 -9.69 -14.81 -29.80
CA PRO A 55 -9.31 -16.22 -29.76
C PRO A 55 -8.05 -16.50 -28.94
N ARG A 56 -7.28 -15.46 -28.61
CA ARG A 56 -6.10 -15.53 -27.74
C ARG A 56 -6.40 -15.17 -26.29
N THR A 57 -7.64 -14.93 -25.90
CA THR A 57 -7.98 -14.58 -24.52
C THR A 57 -8.71 -15.75 -23.87
N ALA A 58 -8.27 -16.13 -22.68
CA ALA A 58 -8.86 -17.21 -21.90
C ALA A 58 -9.23 -16.69 -20.50
N ILE A 59 -10.45 -17.03 -20.06
CA ILE A 59 -10.96 -16.69 -18.73
C ILE A 59 -11.05 -17.99 -17.93
N THR A 60 -10.27 -18.09 -16.86
CA THR A 60 -10.22 -19.29 -16.01
C THR A 60 -11.03 -19.07 -14.74
N PHE A 61 -11.97 -19.97 -14.48
CA PHE A 61 -12.77 -20.00 -13.26
C PHE A 61 -12.24 -21.09 -12.35
N ALA A 62 -11.46 -20.71 -11.33
CA ALA A 62 -10.98 -21.62 -10.31
C ALA A 62 -11.81 -21.47 -9.02
N PRO A 63 -12.19 -22.56 -8.34
CA PRO A 63 -13.02 -22.49 -7.14
C PRO A 63 -12.29 -21.72 -6.03
N GLY A 64 -12.98 -20.75 -5.43
CA GLY A 64 -12.44 -19.90 -4.37
C GLY A 64 -11.48 -18.80 -4.83
N VAL A 65 -11.31 -18.62 -6.15
CA VAL A 65 -10.45 -17.57 -6.74
C VAL A 65 -11.29 -16.70 -7.69
N PRO A 66 -11.12 -15.37 -7.71
CA PRO A 66 -11.78 -14.54 -8.71
C PRO A 66 -11.37 -14.97 -10.14
N PRO A 67 -12.25 -14.80 -11.15
CA PRO A 67 -11.93 -15.16 -12.52
C PRO A 67 -10.62 -14.52 -12.99
N ILE A 68 -9.74 -15.34 -13.55
CA ILE A 68 -8.43 -14.88 -14.04
C ILE A 68 -8.50 -14.75 -15.55
N MET A 69 -8.32 -13.54 -16.04
CA MET A 69 -8.18 -13.26 -17.47
C MET A 69 -6.71 -13.43 -17.87
N THR A 70 -6.47 -14.27 -18.86
CA THR A 70 -5.13 -14.57 -19.39
C THR A 70 -5.13 -14.46 -20.90
N ARG A 71 -3.94 -14.24 -21.48
CA ARG A 71 -3.75 -14.25 -22.93
C ARG A 71 -2.96 -15.51 -23.31
N LEU A 72 -3.57 -16.34 -24.14
CA LEU A 72 -2.93 -17.47 -24.81
C LEU A 72 -1.86 -16.94 -25.77
N LEU A 73 -0.60 -17.16 -25.40
CA LEU A 73 0.55 -16.88 -26.25
C LEU A 73 0.88 -18.12 -27.08
N ARG A 74 1.11 -17.91 -28.38
CA ARG A 74 1.51 -19.00 -29.26
C ARG A 74 2.96 -19.38 -28.96
N TYR A 75 3.25 -20.67 -29.00
CA TYR A 75 4.57 -21.20 -28.62
C TYR A 75 5.74 -20.55 -29.39
N TYR A 76 5.52 -20.07 -30.60
CA TYR A 76 6.55 -19.43 -31.43
C TYR A 76 6.65 -17.91 -31.29
N GLU A 77 5.66 -17.25 -30.68
CA GLU A 77 5.67 -15.78 -30.52
C GLU A 77 6.53 -15.35 -29.35
N GLU A 78 6.59 -16.18 -28.32
CA GLU A 78 7.39 -15.90 -27.14
C GLU A 78 8.82 -16.35 -27.36
N ARG A 79 9.63 -15.45 -27.93
CA ARG A 79 11.10 -15.58 -28.04
C ARG A 79 11.80 -15.81 -26.69
N PHE A 80 11.07 -15.73 -25.58
CA PHE A 80 11.57 -15.78 -24.21
C PHE A 80 10.76 -16.68 -23.25
N LEU A 81 9.71 -17.40 -23.71
CA LEU A 81 9.07 -18.42 -22.87
C LEU A 81 10.12 -19.47 -22.51
N GLY A 82 10.43 -19.62 -21.23
CA GLY A 82 11.42 -20.59 -20.76
C GLY A 82 12.89 -20.14 -20.89
N ARG A 83 13.17 -18.93 -21.39
CA ARG A 83 14.51 -18.34 -21.20
C ARG A 83 14.64 -17.94 -19.75
N THR A 84 15.16 -18.85 -18.94
CA THR A 84 15.66 -18.53 -17.60
C THR A 84 16.52 -17.28 -17.71
N PRO A 85 16.26 -16.22 -16.92
CA PRO A 85 17.08 -15.01 -16.99
C PRO A 85 18.53 -15.45 -16.87
N GLY A 86 19.35 -15.09 -17.87
CA GLY A 86 20.74 -15.55 -17.94
C GLY A 86 21.47 -15.22 -16.65
N PHE A 87 22.49 -16.02 -16.32
CA PHE A 87 23.24 -15.89 -15.07
C PHE A 87 23.70 -14.45 -14.80
N VAL A 88 24.12 -13.71 -15.83
CA VAL A 88 24.50 -12.29 -15.75
C VAL A 88 23.35 -11.41 -15.26
N ARG A 89 22.13 -11.57 -15.80
CA ARG A 89 20.97 -10.76 -15.39
C ARG A 89 20.55 -11.10 -13.96
N ARG A 90 20.70 -12.35 -13.53
CA ARG A 90 20.49 -12.77 -12.13
C ARG A 90 21.53 -12.15 -11.20
N MET A 91 22.82 -12.19 -11.57
CA MET A 91 23.89 -11.55 -10.80
C MET A 91 23.70 -10.03 -10.72
N ALA A 92 23.32 -9.38 -11.81
CA ALA A 92 23.03 -7.94 -11.81
C ALA A 92 21.85 -7.60 -10.88
N ALA A 93 20.78 -8.39 -10.89
CA ALA A 93 19.66 -8.23 -9.97
C ALA A 93 20.08 -8.47 -8.50
N ALA A 94 20.93 -9.47 -8.26
CA ALA A 94 21.49 -9.75 -6.94
C ALA A 94 22.40 -8.61 -6.43
N LEU A 95 23.23 -8.02 -7.30
CA LEU A 95 24.06 -6.86 -6.96
C LEU A 95 23.22 -5.61 -6.69
N ASN A 96 22.15 -5.38 -7.46
CA ASN A 96 21.23 -4.28 -7.21
C ASN A 96 20.47 -4.41 -5.88
N THR A 97 20.15 -5.64 -5.47
CA THR A 97 19.52 -5.89 -4.16
C THR A 97 20.54 -5.72 -3.04
N LEU A 98 21.74 -6.29 -3.19
CA LEU A 98 22.83 -6.14 -2.22
C LEU A 98 23.22 -4.67 -1.99
N THR A 99 23.35 -3.87 -3.06
CA THR A 99 23.69 -2.44 -2.93
C THR A 99 22.61 -1.65 -2.20
N ARG A 100 21.32 -1.96 -2.42
CA ARG A 100 20.21 -1.34 -1.67
C ARG A 100 20.25 -1.70 -0.20
N ASP A 101 20.47 -2.97 0.13
CA ASP A 101 20.54 -3.42 1.52
C ASP A 101 21.74 -2.79 2.25
N LEU A 102 22.88 -2.67 1.56
CA LEU A 102 24.08 -2.02 2.10
C LEU A 102 23.85 -0.51 2.33
N ALA A 103 23.12 0.16 1.43
CA ALA A 103 22.71 1.57 1.62
C ALA A 103 21.78 1.75 2.84
N ILE A 104 20.81 0.85 3.04
CA ILE A 104 19.92 0.89 4.20
C ILE A 104 20.71 0.62 5.50
N LEU A 105 21.60 -0.37 5.48
CA LEU A 105 22.42 -0.74 6.63
C LEU A 105 23.35 0.40 7.05
N THR A 106 24.04 1.01 6.08
CA THR A 106 24.92 2.17 6.33
C THR A 106 24.15 3.37 6.88
N LEU A 107 22.98 3.69 6.30
CA LEU A 107 22.12 4.76 6.80
C LEU A 107 21.64 4.48 8.24
N THR A 108 21.33 3.23 8.56
CA THR A 108 20.93 2.81 9.92
C THR A 108 22.08 2.98 10.93
N ILE A 109 23.31 2.61 10.55
CA ILE A 109 24.49 2.81 11.39
C ILE A 109 24.75 4.30 11.63
N LEU A 110 24.71 5.12 10.58
CA LEU A 110 24.88 6.58 10.71
C LEU A 110 23.81 7.19 11.62
N PHE A 111 22.57 6.77 11.47
CA PHE A 111 21.47 7.21 12.33
C PHE A 111 21.70 6.81 13.79
N ALA A 112 22.14 5.57 14.05
CA ALA A 112 22.44 5.10 15.40
C ALA A 112 23.59 5.89 16.06
N LEU A 113 24.64 6.21 15.29
CA LEU A 113 25.75 7.04 15.76
C LEU A 113 25.29 8.47 16.09
N ALA A 114 24.52 9.10 15.21
CA ALA A 114 23.98 10.45 15.44
C ALA A 114 23.07 10.53 16.69
N VAL A 115 22.27 9.49 16.95
CA VAL A 115 21.44 9.41 18.17
C VAL A 115 22.30 9.17 19.41
N SER A 116 23.39 8.41 19.30
CA SER A 116 24.31 8.13 20.41
C SER A 116 25.05 9.37 20.89
N GLU A 117 25.48 10.25 19.97
CA GLU A 117 26.13 11.53 20.31
C GLU A 117 25.20 12.46 21.10
N LYS A 118 23.93 12.56 20.69
CA LYS A 118 22.93 13.37 21.40
C LYS A 118 22.70 12.92 22.84
N ARG A 119 22.81 11.61 23.12
CA ARG A 119 22.65 11.05 24.48
C ARG A 119 23.82 11.36 25.41
N LYS A 120 25.04 11.50 24.86
CA LYS A 120 26.22 11.86 25.66
C LYS A 120 26.12 13.30 26.18
N ALA A 121 25.51 14.20 25.41
CA ALA A 121 25.33 15.60 25.81
C ALA A 121 24.31 15.81 26.94
N THR A 122 23.35 14.89 27.15
CA THR A 122 22.27 15.06 28.14
C THR A 122 22.56 14.45 29.52
N LYS A 123 23.67 13.70 29.69
CA LYS A 123 24.01 13.04 30.96
C LYS A 123 24.78 13.91 31.97
N PHE A 124 25.00 15.19 31.67
CA PHE A 124 25.63 16.16 32.59
C PHE A 124 24.72 17.38 32.88
N GLY A 125 23.43 17.13 33.08
CA GLY A 125 22.59 18.11 33.78
C GLY A 125 22.90 18.07 35.29
N PRO A 126 23.26 19.19 35.95
CA PRO A 126 23.43 19.27 37.40
C PRO A 126 22.06 19.25 38.09
N GLY A 127 21.36 18.12 38.00
CA GLY A 127 20.14 17.83 38.73
C GLY A 127 20.47 16.82 39.82
N GLY A 128 20.74 17.32 41.02
CA GLY A 128 21.14 16.51 42.16
C GLY A 128 20.12 15.43 42.54
N PRO A 129 20.54 14.45 43.36
CA PRO A 129 19.65 13.46 43.92
C PRO A 129 18.61 14.15 44.81
N VAL A 130 17.40 14.35 44.32
CA VAL A 130 16.26 14.63 45.19
C VAL A 130 15.95 13.32 45.91
N ALA A 131 16.44 13.24 47.14
CA ALA A 131 16.08 12.21 48.10
C ALA A 131 14.56 12.18 48.23
N ARG A 132 13.92 11.19 47.58
CA ARG A 132 12.49 10.92 47.74
C ARG A 132 12.35 10.00 48.94
N THR A 133 12.34 10.61 50.11
CA THR A 133 11.97 9.97 51.38
C THR A 133 10.44 9.95 51.49
N GLY A 134 9.87 8.76 51.72
CA GLY A 134 8.45 8.53 52.04
C GLY A 134 7.66 7.98 50.86
N SER A 135 6.85 6.92 50.96
CA SER A 135 6.42 6.06 52.07
C SER A 135 5.90 4.74 51.46
N PRO A 136 5.85 3.62 52.21
CA PRO A 136 5.31 2.35 51.70
C PRO A 136 3.78 2.40 51.64
N GLU A 137 3.22 2.49 50.44
CA GLU A 137 1.80 2.25 50.18
C GLU A 137 1.57 0.74 49.95
N PRO A 138 0.68 0.09 50.71
CA PRO A 138 0.37 -1.31 50.56
C PRO A 138 -0.73 -1.53 49.52
N GLY A 139 -0.44 -2.41 48.55
CA GLY A 139 -1.44 -3.25 47.91
C GLY A 139 -2.35 -2.59 46.87
N THR A 140 -2.09 -2.86 45.59
CA THR A 140 -3.19 -3.23 44.70
C THR A 140 -2.71 -4.24 43.67
N SER A 141 -3.09 -5.47 43.95
CA SER A 141 -3.04 -6.64 43.08
C SER A 141 -3.94 -6.47 41.83
N ILE A 142 -3.83 -7.42 40.90
CA ILE A 142 -4.91 -7.86 39.99
C ILE A 142 -5.04 -7.06 38.68
N ARG A 143 -4.41 -7.58 37.61
CA ARG A 143 -5.04 -8.39 36.54
C ARG A 143 -4.39 -8.12 35.18
N SER A 144 -3.65 -9.12 34.71
CA SER A 144 -3.59 -9.43 33.28
C SER A 144 -4.92 -10.06 32.87
N PRO A 145 -5.51 -9.64 31.74
CA PRO A 145 -6.15 -10.61 30.88
C PRO A 145 -5.61 -10.54 29.46
N LEU A 146 -5.17 -11.70 29.02
CA LEU A 146 -5.15 -12.18 27.65
C LEU A 146 -6.10 -11.41 26.71
N SER A 147 -5.56 -10.94 25.59
CA SER A 147 -6.30 -11.03 24.33
C SER A 147 -5.46 -11.82 23.33
N ARG A 148 -5.57 -13.14 23.47
CA ARG A 148 -5.18 -14.14 22.48
C ARG A 148 -6.45 -14.45 21.70
N SER A 149 -6.67 -13.79 20.57
CA SER A 149 -7.76 -14.12 19.66
C SER A 149 -7.38 -13.67 18.25
N GLY A 150 -7.40 -14.61 17.29
CA GLY A 150 -7.28 -14.27 15.87
C GLY A 150 -6.18 -14.99 15.08
N ARG A 151 -5.79 -16.21 15.48
CA ARG A 151 -5.24 -17.19 14.53
C ARG A 151 -6.20 -18.37 14.51
N ASP A 152 -6.51 -18.87 13.31
CA ASP A 152 -7.24 -20.11 12.99
C ASP A 152 -8.67 -19.93 12.46
N SER A 153 -8.82 -19.56 11.17
CA SER A 153 -10.08 -19.87 10.45
C SER A 153 -9.99 -19.98 8.91
N TRP A 154 -8.83 -20.28 8.30
CA TRP A 154 -8.71 -20.38 6.82
C TRP A 154 -8.36 -21.78 6.31
N ARG A 155 -8.81 -22.84 6.99
CA ARG A 155 -8.58 -24.24 6.59
C ARG A 155 -9.86 -25.05 6.43
N LYS A 156 -10.83 -24.59 5.62
CA LYS A 156 -12.00 -25.43 5.27
C LYS A 156 -12.55 -25.14 3.87
N TYR A 157 -11.75 -25.28 2.81
CA TYR A 157 -12.29 -25.51 1.45
C TYR A 157 -11.27 -26.32 0.61
N ARG A 158 -11.20 -27.63 0.88
CA ARG A 158 -10.52 -28.60 0.01
C ARG A 158 -11.19 -29.95 0.18
N THR A 159 -12.25 -30.19 -0.58
CA THR A 159 -12.71 -31.51 -1.09
C THR A 159 -14.09 -31.32 -1.71
N GLY A 160 -14.20 -31.70 -2.98
CA GLY A 160 -15.37 -31.61 -3.84
C GLY A 160 -14.89 -31.73 -5.27
#